data_AF-A0A6J6CUB6-F1
#
_entry.id   AF-A0A6J6CUB6-F1
#
_cell.length_a   1.000
_cell.length_b   1.000
_cell.length_c   1.000
_cell.angle_alpha   90.00
_cell.angle_beta   90.00
_cell.angle_gamma   90.00
#
_symmetry.space_group_name_H-M   'P 1'
#
loop_
_entity.id
_entity.type
_entity.pdbx_description
1 polymer ?
#
loop_
_entity_poly.entity_id
_entity_poly.type
_entity_poly.pdbx_seq_one_letter_code
_entity_poly.pdbx_strand_id
1 'polypeptide(L)'
;MTHFSVDSEQVQAGNAAIQSTISRISLEADTLLAQLQNLQSSWTGVAANSFQDLVIRWRATASTVDNQLAELGTALGIAAAQYAEIEYSNQRLFL
;
A
#
# COMPACT_ATOMS: atom_id res chain seq x y z
N MET A 1 25.55 25.00 -9.82
CA MET A 1 25.13 23.69 -10.36
C MET A 1 24.45 22.96 -9.22
N THR A 2 23.12 23.05 -9.17
CA THR A 2 22.32 22.55 -8.05
C THR A 2 21.82 21.15 -8.37
N HIS A 3 22.33 20.18 -7.61
CA HIS A 3 21.59 19.07 -7.02
C HIS A 3 20.41 18.51 -7.83
N PHE A 4 20.64 17.49 -8.66
CA PHE A 4 19.61 16.50 -9.05
C PHE A 4 19.77 15.17 -8.30
N SER A 5 20.99 14.85 -7.86
CA SER A 5 21.30 13.62 -7.12
C SER A 5 20.64 13.55 -5.73
N VAL A 6 20.56 14.68 -4.99
CA VAL A 6 19.93 14.70 -3.66
C VAL A 6 18.42 14.51 -3.73
N ASP A 7 17.75 15.07 -4.75
CA ASP A 7 16.31 14.84 -4.97
C ASP A 7 16.01 13.37 -5.31
N SER A 8 16.89 12.72 -6.07
CA SER A 8 16.70 11.32 -6.49
C SER A 8 16.80 10.33 -5.32
N GLU A 9 17.78 10.50 -4.43
CA GLU A 9 17.90 9.71 -3.20
C GLU A 9 16.69 9.94 -2.26
N GLN A 10 16.22 11.19 -2.17
CA GLN A 10 15.04 11.53 -1.38
C GLN A 10 13.76 10.91 -1.96
N VAL A 11 13.60 10.89 -3.28
CA VAL A 11 12.49 10.21 -3.96
C VAL A 11 12.56 8.70 -3.74
N GLN A 12 13.74 8.09 -3.82
CA GLN A 12 13.91 6.65 -3.58
C GLN A 12 13.60 6.29 -2.12
N ALA A 13 14.11 7.06 -1.16
CA ALA A 13 13.80 6.87 0.26
C ALA A 13 12.30 7.08 0.55
N GLY A 14 11.70 8.10 -0.07
CA GLY A 14 10.26 8.35 0.01
C GLY A 14 9.43 7.19 -0.54
N ASN A 15 9.79 6.66 -1.72
CA ASN A 15 9.15 5.49 -2.29
C ASN A 15 9.24 4.28 -1.34
N ALA A 16 10.44 3.97 -0.81
CA ALA A 16 10.61 2.86 0.13
C ALA A 16 9.74 3.01 1.40
N ALA A 17 9.65 4.21 1.96
CA ALA A 17 8.80 4.51 3.11
C ALA A 17 7.30 4.33 2.79
N ILE A 18 6.87 4.74 1.58
CA ILE A 18 5.49 4.55 1.13
C ILE A 18 5.19 3.07 0.92
N GLN A 19 6.08 2.29 0.29
CA GLN A 19 5.91 0.84 0.13
C GLN A 19 5.78 0.12 1.48
N SER A 20 6.60 0.48 2.46
CA SER A 20 6.48 -0.04 3.83
C SER A 20 5.13 0.30 4.46
N THR A 21 4.63 1.51 4.23
CA THR A 21 3.31 1.95 4.71
C THR A 21 2.19 1.16 4.04
N ILE A 22 2.26 0.95 2.72
CA ILE A 22 1.33 0.12 1.96
C ILE A 22 1.25 -1.29 2.56
N SER A 23 2.40 -1.94 2.78
CA SER A 23 2.43 -3.29 3.38
C SER A 23 1.82 -3.32 4.77
N ARG A 24 2.07 -2.29 5.60
CA ARG A 24 1.48 -2.21 6.94
C ARG A 24 -0.04 -2.07 6.89
N ILE A 25 -0.58 -1.23 6.01
CA ILE A 25 -2.04 -1.03 5.89
C ILE A 25 -2.72 -2.33 5.45
N SER A 26 -2.15 -3.04 4.47
CA SER A 26 -2.72 -4.33 4.02
C SER A 26 -2.73 -5.36 5.16
N LEU A 27 -1.63 -5.48 5.92
CA LEU A 27 -1.56 -6.35 7.10
C LEU A 27 -2.58 -5.97 8.19
N GLU A 28 -2.77 -4.68 8.44
CA GLU A 28 -3.77 -4.19 9.41
C GLU A 28 -5.20 -4.49 8.93
N ALA A 29 -5.48 -4.38 7.64
CA ALA A 29 -6.78 -4.71 7.06
C ALA A 29 -7.11 -6.21 7.21
N ASP A 30 -6.14 -7.08 6.93
CA ASP A 30 -6.24 -8.53 7.14
C ASP A 30 -6.43 -8.87 8.62
N THR A 31 -5.65 -8.23 9.50
CA THR A 31 -5.74 -8.41 10.95
C THR A 31 -7.13 -8.05 11.46
N LEU A 32 -7.68 -6.92 11.00
CA LEU A 32 -9.03 -6.50 11.37
C LEU A 32 -10.10 -7.48 10.86
N LEU A 33 -9.95 -8.00 9.63
CA LEU A 33 -10.87 -9.02 9.10
C LEU A 33 -10.84 -10.29 9.96
N ALA A 34 -9.66 -10.76 10.37
CA ALA A 34 -9.52 -11.93 11.23
C ALA A 34 -10.14 -11.71 12.62
N GLN A 35 -9.94 -10.52 13.22
CA GLN A 35 -10.58 -10.15 14.49
C GLN A 35 -12.10 -10.13 14.39
N LEU A 36 -12.64 -9.57 13.30
CA LEU A 36 -14.08 -9.55 13.05
C LEU A 36 -14.64 -10.97 12.87
N GLN A 37 -13.95 -11.86 12.14
CA GLN A 37 -14.36 -13.26 11.99
C GLN A 37 -14.32 -14.03 13.32
N ASN A 38 -13.31 -13.77 14.15
CA ASN A 38 -13.25 -14.37 15.49
C ASN A 38 -14.44 -13.92 16.35
N LEU A 39 -14.73 -12.62 16.36
CA LEU A 39 -15.88 -12.06 17.09
C LEU A 39 -17.21 -12.57 16.53
N GLN A 40 -17.32 -12.80 15.22
CA GLN A 40 -18.52 -13.39 14.60
C GLN A 40 -18.90 -14.73 15.25
N SER A 41 -17.90 -15.55 15.61
CA SER A 41 -18.13 -16.86 16.23
C SER A 41 -18.75 -16.77 17.63
N SER A 42 -18.61 -15.65 18.32
CA SER A 42 -19.15 -15.43 19.66
C SER A 42 -20.52 -14.76 19.66
N TRP A 43 -21.00 -14.25 18.51
CA TRP A 43 -22.30 -13.59 18.39
C TRP A 43 -23.37 -14.61 18.00
N THR A 44 -24.38 -14.80 18.85
CA THR A 44 -25.52 -15.71 18.60
C THR A 44 -26.84 -14.94 18.55
N GLY A 45 -27.82 -15.48 17.83
CA GLY A 45 -29.17 -14.91 17.72
C GLY A 45 -29.29 -13.83 16.64
N VAL A 46 -30.33 -12.99 16.71
CA VAL A 46 -30.67 -12.01 15.66
C VAL A 46 -29.54 -10.99 15.41
N ALA A 47 -28.74 -10.67 16.43
CA ALA A 47 -27.58 -9.79 16.31
C ALA A 47 -26.45 -10.38 15.44
N ALA A 48 -26.38 -11.69 15.29
CA ALA A 48 -25.38 -12.36 14.47
C ALA A 48 -25.54 -12.05 12.97
N ASN A 49 -26.78 -11.89 12.49
CA ASN A 49 -27.05 -11.56 11.09
C ASN A 49 -26.51 -10.16 10.73
N SER A 50 -26.82 -9.15 11.55
CA SER A 50 -26.33 -7.79 11.32
C SER A 50 -24.80 -7.69 11.42
N PHE A 51 -24.20 -8.49 12.32
CA PHE A 51 -22.74 -8.57 12.42
C PHE A 51 -22.13 -9.25 11.19
N GLN A 52 -22.71 -10.35 10.71
CA GLN A 52 -22.27 -11.02 9.49
C GLN A 52 -22.31 -10.08 8.27
N ASP A 53 -23.38 -9.29 8.12
CA ASP A 53 -23.46 -8.28 7.07
C ASP A 53 -22.35 -7.22 7.20
N LEU A 54 -22.00 -6.82 8.42
CA LEU A 54 -20.88 -5.90 8.68
C LEU A 54 -19.54 -6.52 8.24
N VAL A 55 -19.29 -7.79 8.58
CA VAL A 55 -18.06 -8.51 8.17
C VAL A 55 -17.98 -8.61 6.64
N ILE A 56 -19.09 -8.90 5.96
CA ILE A 56 -19.14 -8.95 4.48
C ILE A 56 -18.82 -7.58 3.87
N ARG A 57 -19.41 -6.50 4.39
CA ARG A 57 -19.11 -5.14 3.93
C ARG A 57 -17.64 -4.79 4.15
N TRP A 58 -17.11 -5.10 5.34
CA TRP A 58 -15.69 -4.88 5.63
C TRP A 58 -14.79 -5.63 4.66
N ARG A 59 -15.08 -6.90 4.36
CA ARG A 59 -14.30 -7.69 3.38
C ARG A 59 -14.28 -7.04 1.99
N ALA A 60 -15.40 -6.46 1.54
CA ALA A 60 -15.46 -5.73 0.28
C ALA A 60 -14.62 -4.44 0.32
N THR A 61 -14.64 -3.73 1.45
CA THR A 61 -13.78 -2.55 1.69
C THR A 61 -12.30 -2.94 1.70
N ALA A 62 -11.90 -4.00 2.41
CA ALA A 62 -10.53 -4.48 2.46
C ALA A 62 -9.99 -4.82 1.06
N SER A 63 -10.77 -5.53 0.25
CA SER A 63 -10.43 -5.81 -1.15
C SER A 63 -10.24 -4.53 -1.98
N THR A 64 -11.10 -3.53 -1.79
CA THR A 64 -10.94 -2.22 -2.45
C THR A 64 -9.64 -1.53 -2.03
N VAL A 65 -9.33 -1.55 -0.73
CA VAL A 65 -8.09 -0.99 -0.18
C VAL A 65 -6.88 -1.69 -0.78
N ASP A 66 -6.85 -3.02 -0.80
CA ASP A 66 -5.74 -3.78 -1.38
C ASP A 66 -5.52 -3.45 -2.87
N ASN A 67 -6.60 -3.33 -3.66
CA ASN A 67 -6.51 -2.93 -5.06
C ASN A 67 -5.91 -1.51 -5.21
N GLN A 68 -6.37 -0.55 -4.41
CA GLN A 68 -5.85 0.83 -4.44
C GLN A 68 -4.38 0.89 -4.00
N LEU A 69 -4.01 0.12 -2.98
CA LEU A 69 -2.63 0.01 -2.50
C LEU A 69 -1.72 -0.63 -3.56
N ALA A 70 -2.20 -1.63 -4.30
CA ALA A 70 -1.46 -2.26 -5.40
C ALA A 70 -1.26 -1.30 -6.58
N GLU A 71 -2.27 -0.50 -6.93
CA GLU A 71 -2.14 0.56 -7.95
C GLU A 71 -1.10 1.61 -7.53
N LEU A 72 -1.16 2.09 -6.28
CA LEU A 72 -0.18 3.02 -5.72
C LEU A 72 1.23 2.43 -5.75
N GLY A 73 1.38 1.18 -5.30
CA GLY A 73 2.66 0.48 -5.28
C GLY A 73 3.28 0.36 -6.68
N THR A 74 2.45 0.04 -7.68
CA THR A 74 2.86 -0.06 -9.08
C THR A 74 3.28 1.30 -9.66
N ALA A 75 2.46 2.33 -9.47
CA ALA A 75 2.73 3.67 -9.98
C ALA A 75 4.04 4.24 -9.40
N LEU A 76 4.27 4.05 -8.10
CA LEU A 76 5.49 4.49 -7.43
C LEU A 76 6.72 3.67 -7.85
N GLY A 77 6.56 2.37 -8.09
CA GLY A 77 7.62 1.53 -8.66
C GLY A 77 8.07 1.99 -10.05
N ILE A 78 7.11 2.33 -10.92
CA ILE A 78 7.38 2.88 -12.26
C ILE A 78 8.10 4.23 -12.13
N ALA A 79 7.59 5.13 -11.29
CA ALA A 79 8.20 6.44 -11.09
C ALA A 79 9.66 6.32 -10.62
N ALA A 80 9.93 5.48 -9.61
CA ALA A 80 11.27 5.27 -9.09
C ALA A 80 12.24 4.70 -10.15
N ALA A 81 11.79 3.75 -10.98
CA ALA A 81 12.59 3.20 -12.07
C ALA A 81 12.93 4.27 -13.13
N GLN A 82 11.96 5.11 -13.48
CA GLN A 82 12.15 6.17 -14.47
C GLN A 82 13.13 7.25 -14.00
N TYR A 83 13.09 7.63 -12.71
CA TYR A 83 14.07 8.55 -12.14
C TYR A 83 15.49 7.97 -12.17
N ALA A 84 15.66 6.69 -11.84
CA ALA A 84 16.96 6.03 -11.88
C ALA A 84 17.55 5.99 -13.31
N GLU A 85 16.72 5.74 -14.31
CA GLU A 85 17.14 5.71 -15.72
C GLU A 85 17.57 7.09 -16.24
N ILE A 86 16.82 8.15 -15.89
CA ILE A 86 17.17 9.53 -16.24
C ILE A 86 18.52 9.92 -15.64
N GLU A 87 18.77 9.57 -14.37
CA GLU A 87 20.03 9.87 -13.70
C GLU A 87 21.21 9.14 -14.38
N TYR A 88 21.05 7.85 -14.70
CA TYR A 88 22.08 7.09 -15.42
C TYR A 88 22.35 7.67 -16.82
N SER A 89 21.31 8.09 -17.54
CA SER A 89 21.44 8.75 -18.84
C SER A 89 22.19 10.08 -18.73
N ASN A 90 21.89 10.88 -17.71
CA ASN A 90 22.57 12.15 -17.46
C ASN A 90 24.05 11.95 -17.13
N GLN A 91 24.38 10.97 -16.27
CA GLN A 91 25.77 10.64 -15.95
C GLN A 91 26.59 10.26 -17.18
N ARG A 92 26.00 9.52 -18.12
CA ARG A 92 26.65 9.14 -19.39
C ARG A 92 26.93 10.31 -20.33
N LEU A 93 26.21 11.43 -20.21
CA LEU A 93 26.48 12.62 -21.03
C LEU A 93 27.73 13.38 -20.59
N PHE A 94 28.21 13.14 -19.37
CA PHE A 94 29.37 13.80 -18.78
C PHE A 94 30.59 12.87 -18.65
N LEU A 95 30.53 11.65 -19.22
CA LEU A 95 31.64 10.70 -19.39
C LEU A 95 32.14 10.73 -20.83
#